data_AF-A0A830ZZ45-F1
#
_entry.id   AF-A0A830ZZ45-F1
#
_cell.length_a   1.000
_cell.length_b   1.000
_cell.length_c   1.000
_cell.angle_alpha   90.00
_cell.angle_beta   90.00
_cell.angle_gamma   90.00
#
_symmetry.space_group_name_H-M   'P 1'
#
loop_
_entity.id
_entity.type
_entity.pdbx_description
1 polymer ?
#
loop_
_entity_poly.entity_id
_entity_poly.type
_entity_poly.pdbx_seq_one_letter_code
_entity_poly.pdbx_strand_id
1 'polypeptide(L)'
;MAKTIRQIADEIGVSKTAVSKQIANLGLRSGLRKNGNQFAIDEQQEALIKQAFFEKTKTEIENQSQTKTQTENHEVGDLVCVLRATIDTLQGQLEVKDRQIEQQAKTITRLTDALTAAQQTVQAAQALHAGTMHQQRLSSEVGCAVASVELERPKSFWSKIFRK
;
A
#
# COMPACT_ATOMS: atom_id res chain seq x y z
N MET A 1 45.84 -7.34 -56.86
CA MET A 1 47.15 -7.67 -56.24
C MET A 1 46.88 -8.62 -55.07
N ALA A 2 47.75 -9.59 -54.78
CA ALA A 2 47.52 -10.52 -53.66
C ALA A 2 48.02 -9.93 -52.33
N LYS A 3 47.17 -9.96 -51.30
CA LYS A 3 47.52 -9.48 -49.95
C LYS A 3 47.92 -10.64 -49.04
N THR A 4 48.55 -10.30 -47.94
CA THR A 4 48.93 -11.25 -46.89
C THR A 4 47.97 -11.17 -45.71
N ILE A 5 47.92 -12.23 -44.90
CA ILE A 5 47.18 -12.24 -43.62
C ILE A 5 47.57 -11.05 -42.74
N ARG A 6 48.85 -10.62 -42.78
CA ARG A 6 49.32 -9.44 -42.03
C ARG A 6 48.64 -8.16 -42.49
N GLN A 7 48.64 -7.90 -43.79
CA GLN A 7 48.05 -6.68 -44.34
C GLN A 7 46.55 -6.62 -44.05
N ILE A 8 45.85 -7.73 -44.19
CA ILE A 8 44.42 -7.81 -43.86
C ILE A 8 44.19 -7.59 -42.36
N ALA A 9 45.02 -8.18 -41.50
CA ALA A 9 44.94 -7.96 -40.06
C ALA A 9 45.15 -6.48 -39.69
N ASP A 10 46.16 -5.84 -40.28
CA ASP A 10 46.49 -4.43 -40.05
C ASP A 10 45.36 -3.51 -40.58
N GLU A 11 44.73 -3.85 -41.71
CA GLU A 11 43.60 -3.08 -42.30
C GLU A 11 42.30 -3.15 -41.50
N ILE A 12 41.97 -4.33 -40.94
CA ILE A 12 40.74 -4.51 -40.16
C ILE A 12 40.99 -4.22 -38.66
N GLY A 13 42.24 -3.93 -38.26
CA GLY A 13 42.61 -3.64 -36.87
C GLY A 13 42.54 -4.86 -35.94
N VAL A 14 42.74 -6.07 -36.44
CA VAL A 14 42.65 -7.32 -35.68
C VAL A 14 43.99 -8.06 -35.66
N SER A 15 44.13 -9.09 -34.81
CA SER A 15 45.36 -9.88 -34.79
C SER A 15 45.46 -10.82 -36.01
N LYS A 16 46.68 -11.07 -36.50
CA LYS A 16 46.94 -12.08 -37.54
C LYS A 16 46.36 -13.45 -37.21
N THR A 17 46.41 -13.83 -35.94
CA THR A 17 45.85 -15.09 -35.44
C THR A 17 44.33 -15.11 -35.58
N ALA A 18 43.64 -13.99 -35.33
CA ALA A 18 42.21 -13.87 -35.54
C ALA A 18 41.86 -14.06 -37.03
N VAL A 19 42.60 -13.42 -37.93
CA VAL A 19 42.41 -13.58 -39.38
C VAL A 19 42.67 -15.02 -39.81
N SER A 20 43.75 -15.65 -39.33
CA SER A 20 44.07 -17.06 -39.63
C SER A 20 43.00 -18.04 -39.11
N LYS A 21 42.41 -17.76 -37.93
CA LYS A 21 41.26 -18.51 -37.41
C LYS A 21 40.03 -18.30 -38.28
N GLN A 22 39.74 -17.07 -38.70
CA GLN A 22 38.57 -16.77 -39.51
C GLN A 22 38.65 -17.41 -40.90
N ILE A 23 39.83 -17.40 -41.52
CA ILE A 23 40.11 -18.15 -42.76
C ILE A 23 39.83 -19.65 -42.59
N ALA A 24 40.17 -20.22 -41.43
CA ALA A 24 39.87 -21.61 -41.13
C ALA A 24 38.36 -21.86 -40.98
N ASN A 25 37.67 -20.98 -40.27
CA ASN A 25 36.22 -21.05 -40.06
C ASN A 25 35.43 -20.92 -41.37
N LEU A 26 35.94 -20.13 -42.31
CA LEU A 26 35.37 -19.97 -43.65
C LEU A 26 35.76 -21.11 -44.61
N GLY A 27 36.57 -22.09 -44.18
CA GLY A 27 37.03 -23.19 -45.02
C GLY A 27 38.01 -22.78 -46.13
N LEU A 28 38.52 -21.54 -46.11
CA LEU A 28 39.34 -20.99 -47.19
C LEU A 28 40.78 -21.51 -47.21
N ARG A 29 41.24 -22.18 -46.14
CA ARG A 29 42.63 -22.62 -45.98
C ARG A 29 43.20 -23.42 -47.15
N SER A 30 42.39 -24.30 -47.77
CA SER A 30 42.81 -25.14 -48.90
C SER A 30 42.85 -24.39 -50.23
N GLY A 31 42.11 -23.29 -50.35
CA GLY A 31 42.04 -22.46 -51.56
C GLY A 31 43.07 -21.33 -51.60
N LEU A 32 43.82 -21.11 -50.52
CA LEU A 32 44.85 -20.07 -50.47
C LEU A 32 46.12 -20.49 -51.20
N ARG A 33 46.58 -19.66 -52.13
CA ARG A 33 47.87 -19.87 -52.79
C ARG A 33 49.00 -19.58 -51.80
N LYS A 34 49.97 -20.49 -51.70
CA LYS A 34 51.15 -20.28 -50.86
C LYS A 34 52.24 -19.55 -51.66
N ASN A 35 52.76 -18.46 -51.11
CA ASN A 35 53.91 -17.73 -51.64
C ASN A 35 55.03 -17.80 -50.60
N GLY A 36 55.94 -18.78 -50.76
CA GLY A 36 56.96 -19.10 -49.76
C GLY A 36 56.35 -19.51 -48.42
N ASN A 37 56.65 -18.75 -47.36
CA ASN A 37 56.15 -18.99 -46.00
C ASN A 37 54.84 -18.25 -45.69
N GLN A 38 54.23 -17.57 -46.68
CA GLN A 38 53.02 -16.77 -46.48
C GLN A 38 51.89 -17.25 -47.39
N PHE A 39 50.65 -17.02 -46.96
CA PHE A 39 49.48 -17.19 -47.80
C PHE A 39 49.21 -15.91 -48.57
N ALA A 40 49.00 -16.04 -49.88
CA ALA A 40 48.55 -15.00 -50.78
C ALA A 40 47.02 -15.09 -50.85
N ILE A 41 46.36 -14.02 -50.42
CA ILE A 41 44.92 -13.84 -50.37
C ILE A 41 44.53 -12.98 -51.56
N ASP A 42 43.64 -13.50 -52.39
CA ASP A 42 43.07 -12.72 -53.49
C ASP A 42 41.96 -11.78 -53.02
N GLU A 43 41.49 -10.94 -53.92
CA GLU A 43 40.53 -9.88 -53.61
C GLU A 43 39.14 -10.43 -53.20
N GLN A 44 38.75 -11.59 -53.73
CA GLN A 44 37.49 -12.26 -53.37
C GLN A 44 37.57 -12.85 -51.96
N GLN A 45 38.68 -13.52 -51.64
CA GLN A 45 38.93 -14.07 -50.32
C GLN A 45 39.08 -12.97 -49.28
N GLU A 46 39.73 -11.86 -49.63
CA GLU A 46 39.83 -10.67 -48.77
C GLU A 46 38.43 -10.13 -48.43
N ALA A 47 37.56 -9.98 -49.43
CA ALA A 47 36.19 -9.51 -49.22
C ALA A 47 35.40 -10.43 -48.27
N LEU A 48 35.49 -11.75 -48.46
CA LEU A 48 34.83 -12.75 -47.59
C LEU A 48 35.33 -12.68 -46.15
N ILE A 49 36.65 -12.57 -45.96
CA ILE A 49 37.25 -12.46 -44.64
C ILE A 49 36.76 -11.19 -43.94
N LYS A 50 36.83 -10.04 -44.62
CA LYS A 50 36.38 -8.74 -44.09
C LYS A 50 34.89 -8.76 -43.73
N GLN A 51 34.05 -9.30 -44.61
CA GLN A 51 32.62 -9.42 -44.37
C GLN A 51 32.33 -10.28 -43.14
N ALA A 52 33.03 -11.42 -42.99
CA ALA A 52 32.79 -12.31 -41.86
C ALA A 52 33.21 -11.70 -40.51
N PHE A 53 34.18 -10.78 -40.49
CA PHE A 53 34.47 -9.98 -39.30
C PHE A 53 33.36 -8.94 -39.02
N PHE A 54 32.87 -8.25 -40.04
CA PHE A 54 31.83 -7.24 -39.89
C PHE A 54 30.48 -7.84 -39.44
N GLU A 55 30.06 -8.96 -40.05
CA GLU A 55 28.82 -9.66 -39.70
C GLU A 55 28.84 -10.18 -38.26
N LYS A 56 29.98 -10.69 -37.80
CA LYS A 56 30.14 -11.17 -36.42
C LYS A 56 30.00 -10.03 -35.41
N THR A 57 30.60 -8.89 -35.68
CA THR A 57 30.46 -7.71 -34.81
C THR A 57 29.03 -7.17 -34.81
N LYS A 58 28.38 -7.13 -35.97
CA LYS A 58 26.98 -6.67 -36.09
C LYS A 58 26.01 -7.57 -35.32
N THR A 59 26.09 -8.88 -35.53
CA THR A 59 25.23 -9.85 -34.82
C THR A 59 25.48 -9.87 -33.31
N GLU A 60 26.73 -9.69 -32.86
CA GLU A 60 27.04 -9.62 -31.44
C GLU A 60 26.49 -8.34 -30.76
N ILE A 61 26.56 -7.19 -31.45
CA ILE A 61 25.98 -5.93 -30.98
C ILE A 61 24.44 -6.00 -30.96
N GLU A 62 23.84 -6.62 -31.99
CA GLU A 62 22.39 -6.76 -32.09
C GLU A 62 21.84 -7.68 -30.99
N ASN A 63 22.49 -8.83 -30.74
CA ASN A 63 22.14 -9.73 -29.65
C ASN A 63 22.31 -9.08 -28.27
N GLN A 64 23.39 -8.33 -28.05
CA GLN A 64 23.61 -7.63 -26.77
C GLN A 64 22.59 -6.52 -26.54
N SER A 65 22.24 -5.74 -27.58
CA SER A 65 21.25 -4.66 -27.45
C SER A 65 19.84 -5.20 -27.22
N GLN A 66 19.42 -6.26 -27.93
CA GLN A 66 18.14 -6.93 -27.71
C GLN A 66 18.05 -7.58 -26.32
N THR A 67 19.10 -8.29 -25.88
CA THR A 67 19.07 -8.96 -24.57
C THR A 67 18.99 -7.94 -23.43
N LYS A 68 19.73 -6.83 -23.50
CA LYS A 68 19.67 -5.77 -22.48
C LYS A 68 18.31 -5.11 -22.41
N THR A 69 17.74 -4.72 -23.55
CA THR A 69 16.42 -4.08 -23.59
C THR A 69 15.29 -5.01 -23.16
N GLN A 70 15.38 -6.32 -23.42
CA GLN A 70 14.37 -7.27 -22.95
C GLN A 70 14.44 -7.49 -21.44
N THR A 71 15.64 -7.66 -20.86
CA THR A 71 15.80 -7.85 -19.41
C THR A 71 15.37 -6.62 -18.62
N GLU A 72 15.79 -5.42 -19.04
CA GLU A 72 15.42 -4.17 -18.35
C GLU A 72 13.91 -3.92 -18.40
N ASN A 73 13.26 -4.14 -19.56
CA ASN A 73 11.81 -3.96 -19.67
C ASN A 73 11.03 -5.02 -18.86
N HIS A 74 11.55 -6.24 -18.73
CA HIS A 74 10.92 -7.27 -17.91
C HIS A 74 11.01 -6.93 -16.42
N GLU A 75 12.18 -6.53 -15.92
CA GLU A 75 12.39 -6.13 -14.53
C GLU A 75 11.56 -4.90 -14.14
N VAL A 76 11.47 -3.91 -15.04
CA VAL A 76 10.59 -2.74 -14.85
C VAL A 76 9.12 -3.16 -14.83
N GLY A 77 8.72 -4.08 -15.72
CA GLY A 77 7.36 -4.64 -15.73
C GLY A 77 6.99 -5.34 -14.42
N ASP A 78 7.90 -6.14 -13.88
CA ASP A 78 7.71 -6.85 -12.61
C ASP A 78 7.59 -5.88 -11.44
N LEU A 79 8.44 -4.85 -11.39
CA LEU A 79 8.36 -3.81 -10.36
C LEU A 79 7.03 -3.04 -10.42
N VAL A 80 6.58 -2.66 -11.62
CA VAL A 80 5.29 -1.99 -11.81
C VAL A 80 4.13 -2.89 -11.36
N CYS A 81 4.21 -4.19 -11.63
CA CYS A 81 3.21 -5.17 -11.17
C CYS A 81 3.14 -5.23 -9.63
N VAL A 82 4.29 -5.36 -8.96
CA VAL A 82 4.35 -5.39 -7.48
C VAL A 82 3.85 -4.09 -6.88
N LEU A 83 4.24 -2.94 -7.46
CA LEU A 83 3.76 -1.63 -7.00
C LEU A 83 2.25 -1.50 -7.17
N ARG A 84 1.67 -1.98 -8.27
CA ARG A 84 0.23 -1.98 -8.48
C ARG A 84 -0.49 -2.83 -7.44
N ALA A 85 -0.03 -4.06 -7.22
CA ALA A 85 -0.61 -4.94 -6.22
C ALA A 85 -0.51 -4.36 -4.79
N THR A 86 0.60 -3.66 -4.50
CA THR A 86 0.79 -2.96 -3.22
C THR A 86 -0.18 -1.80 -3.08
N ILE A 87 -0.37 -1.00 -4.12
CA ILE A 87 -1.34 0.11 -4.15
C ILE A 87 -2.76 -0.42 -3.92
N ASP A 88 -3.17 -1.45 -4.65
CA ASP A 88 -4.50 -2.03 -4.51
C ASP A 88 -4.72 -2.58 -3.09
N THR A 89 -3.70 -3.22 -2.50
CA THR A 89 -3.74 -3.69 -1.11
C THR A 89 -3.85 -2.53 -0.12
N LEU A 90 -3.06 -1.46 -0.29
CA LEU A 90 -3.12 -0.27 0.58
C LEU A 90 -4.46 0.45 0.47
N GLN A 91 -5.04 0.54 -0.73
CA GLN A 91 -6.36 1.12 -0.95
C GLN A 91 -7.44 0.30 -0.24
N GLY A 92 -7.44 -1.03 -0.41
CA GLY A 92 -8.38 -1.90 0.31
C GLY A 92 -8.25 -1.78 1.83
N GLN A 93 -7.02 -1.67 2.35
CA GLN A 93 -6.78 -1.44 3.77
C GLN A 93 -7.29 -0.08 4.26
N LEU A 94 -7.26 0.96 3.42
CA LEU A 94 -7.76 2.28 3.75
C LEU A 94 -9.29 2.26 3.82
N GLU A 95 -9.95 1.67 2.83
CA GLU A 95 -11.42 1.53 2.82
C GLU A 95 -11.95 0.80 4.06
N VAL A 96 -11.26 -0.26 4.50
CA VAL A 96 -11.64 -0.99 5.72
C VAL A 96 -11.48 -0.10 6.95
N LYS A 97 -10.41 0.68 7.05
CA LYS A 97 -10.19 1.62 8.16
C LYS A 97 -11.24 2.73 8.16
N ASP A 98 -11.57 3.29 6.99
CA ASP A 98 -12.59 4.34 6.87
C ASP A 98 -13.97 3.84 7.33
N ARG A 99 -14.36 2.63 6.94
CA ARG A 99 -15.59 1.99 7.43
C ARG A 99 -15.56 1.77 8.95
N GLN A 100 -14.42 1.36 9.49
CA GLN A 100 -14.26 1.17 10.94
C GLN A 100 -14.40 2.50 11.69
N ILE A 101 -13.81 3.58 11.17
CA ILE A 101 -13.94 4.93 11.72
C ILE A 101 -15.41 5.38 11.67
N GLU A 102 -16.10 5.15 10.56
CA GLU A 102 -17.52 5.49 10.43
C GLU A 102 -18.40 4.74 11.46
N GLN A 103 -18.13 3.45 11.67
CA GLN A 103 -18.83 2.65 12.67
C GLN A 103 -18.56 3.12 14.10
N GLN A 104 -17.32 3.49 14.41
CA GLN A 104 -16.95 4.06 15.70
C GLN A 104 -17.65 5.41 15.92
N ALA A 105 -17.67 6.29 14.91
CA ALA A 105 -18.38 7.56 14.98
C ALA A 105 -19.87 7.35 15.27
N LYS A 106 -20.53 6.43 14.56
CA LYS A 106 -21.94 6.06 14.81
C LYS A 106 -22.17 5.55 16.23
N THR A 107 -21.23 4.75 16.75
CA THR A 107 -21.31 4.21 18.12
C THR A 107 -21.17 5.31 19.16
N ILE A 108 -20.22 6.24 18.96
CA ILE A 108 -20.03 7.40 19.82
C ILE A 108 -21.31 8.24 19.85
N THR A 109 -21.89 8.57 18.69
CA THR A 109 -23.14 9.33 18.63
C THR A 109 -24.26 8.65 19.44
N ARG A 110 -24.46 7.34 19.26
CA ARG A 110 -25.47 6.59 20.02
C ARG A 110 -25.23 6.61 21.52
N LEU A 111 -23.98 6.45 21.96
CA LEU A 111 -23.62 6.51 23.38
C LEU A 111 -23.81 7.91 23.95
N THR A 112 -23.48 8.95 23.18
CA THR A 112 -23.71 10.35 23.56
C THR A 112 -25.22 10.63 23.70
N ASP A 113 -26.04 10.17 22.76
CA ASP A 113 -27.50 10.33 22.82
C ASP A 113 -28.09 9.59 24.04
N ALA A 114 -27.66 8.36 24.29
CA ALA A 114 -28.11 7.61 25.47
C ALA A 114 -27.67 8.27 26.77
N LEU A 115 -26.44 8.80 26.83
CA LEU A 115 -25.92 9.51 28.00
C LEU A 115 -26.70 10.79 28.27
N THR A 116 -26.99 11.59 27.23
CA THR A 116 -27.79 12.82 27.38
C THR A 116 -29.22 12.51 27.84
N ALA A 117 -29.85 11.46 27.30
CA ALA A 117 -31.17 11.01 27.76
C ALA A 117 -31.15 10.54 29.23
N ALA A 118 -30.12 9.81 29.64
CA ALA A 118 -29.95 9.40 31.03
C ALA A 118 -29.75 10.60 31.96
N GLN A 119 -28.95 11.58 31.56
CA GLN A 119 -28.75 12.83 32.32
C GLN A 119 -30.05 13.63 32.47
N GLN A 120 -30.84 13.75 31.40
CA GLN A 120 -32.15 14.40 31.46
C GLN A 120 -33.10 13.66 32.41
N THR A 121 -33.07 12.33 32.41
CA THR A 121 -33.89 11.51 33.32
C THR A 121 -33.51 11.74 34.77
N VAL A 122 -32.21 11.80 35.08
CA VAL A 122 -31.72 12.11 36.44
C VAL A 122 -32.14 13.52 36.87
N GLN A 123 -32.02 14.51 36.00
CA GLN A 123 -32.46 15.88 36.29
C GLN A 123 -33.97 15.96 36.52
N ALA A 124 -34.78 15.30 35.69
CA ALA A 124 -36.22 15.25 35.86
C ALA A 124 -36.61 14.57 37.18
N ALA A 125 -35.97 13.45 37.53
CA ALA A 125 -36.20 12.78 38.81
C ALA A 125 -35.84 13.67 40.01
N GLN A 126 -34.74 14.42 39.94
CA GLN A 126 -34.34 15.37 40.98
C GLN A 126 -35.35 16.53 41.11
N ALA A 127 -35.82 17.09 39.99
CA ALA A 127 -36.82 18.15 40.00
C ALA A 127 -38.17 17.67 40.59
N LEU A 128 -38.61 16.47 40.23
CA LEU A 128 -39.81 15.83 40.80
C LEU A 128 -39.65 15.59 42.31
N HIS A 129 -38.49 15.11 42.75
CA HIS A 129 -38.20 14.91 44.16
C HIS A 129 -38.23 16.24 44.94
N ALA A 130 -37.60 17.29 44.43
CA ALA A 130 -37.62 18.63 45.03
C ALA A 130 -39.05 19.21 45.11
N GLY A 131 -39.85 19.06 44.05
CA GLY A 131 -41.26 19.46 44.03
C GLY A 131 -42.10 18.71 45.06
N THR A 132 -41.87 17.40 45.21
CA THR A 132 -42.56 16.57 46.21
C THR A 132 -42.23 17.01 47.64
N MET A 133 -40.97 17.31 47.92
CA MET A 133 -40.54 17.82 49.23
C MET A 133 -41.15 19.20 49.55
N HIS A 134 -41.29 20.07 48.54
CA HIS A 134 -41.95 21.37 48.73
C HIS A 134 -43.45 21.21 49.02
N GLN A 135 -44.15 20.33 48.29
CA GLN A 135 -45.56 20.04 48.54
C GLN A 135 -45.80 19.41 49.93
N GLN A 136 -44.91 18.51 50.37
CA GLN A 136 -44.97 17.96 51.73
C GLN A 136 -44.77 19.03 52.81
N ARG A 137 -43.85 19.98 52.61
CA ARG A 137 -43.67 21.12 53.52
C ARG A 137 -44.91 21.99 53.59
N LEU A 138 -45.47 22.39 52.45
CA LEU A 138 -46.71 23.20 52.42
C LEU A 138 -47.88 22.43 53.06
N SER A 139 -48.03 21.14 52.79
CA SER A 139 -49.07 20.31 53.42
C SER A 139 -48.86 20.16 54.93
N SER A 140 -47.60 20.10 55.40
CA SER A 140 -47.27 20.06 56.82
C SER A 140 -47.52 21.40 57.50
N GLU A 141 -47.24 22.52 56.83
CA GLU A 141 -47.50 23.87 57.35
C GLU A 141 -49.01 24.18 57.39
N VAL A 142 -49.76 23.78 56.37
CA VAL A 142 -51.24 23.88 56.38
C VAL A 142 -51.83 22.94 57.44
N GLY A 143 -51.32 21.71 57.59
CA GLY A 143 -51.72 20.80 58.68
C GLY A 143 -51.43 21.36 60.08
N CYS A 144 -50.32 22.09 60.25
CA CYS A 144 -49.96 22.74 61.51
C CYS A 144 -50.80 24.01 61.78
N ALA A 145 -51.17 24.76 60.73
CA ALA A 145 -52.04 25.93 60.84
C ALA A 145 -53.49 25.54 61.18
N VAL A 146 -53.99 24.42 60.63
CA VAL A 146 -55.31 23.87 60.97
C VAL A 146 -55.27 23.28 62.40
N ALA A 147 -54.16 22.65 62.81
CA ALA A 147 -53.98 22.16 64.18
C ALA A 147 -53.80 23.29 65.22
N SER A 148 -53.42 24.50 64.79
CA SER A 148 -53.25 25.67 65.68
C SER A 148 -54.51 26.50 65.85
N VAL A 149 -55.59 26.21 65.12
CA VAL A 149 -56.88 26.92 65.24
C VAL A 149 -57.92 26.15 66.07
N GLU A 150 -57.69 24.89 66.48
CA GLU A 150 -58.69 24.17 67.26
C GLU A 150 -58.10 23.24 68.34
N LEU A 151 -57.77 23.82 69.49
CA LEU A 151 -57.59 23.10 70.76
C LEU A 151 -58.32 23.81 71.93
N GLU A 152 -59.56 24.24 71.72
CA GLU A 152 -60.53 24.13 72.82
C GLU A 152 -60.98 22.67 72.90
N ARG A 153 -60.26 21.89 73.73
CA ARG A 153 -60.58 20.47 73.95
C ARG A 153 -62.00 20.33 74.50
N PRO A 154 -62.90 19.54 73.87
CA PRO A 154 -64.08 19.07 74.58
C PRO A 154 -63.64 18.08 75.67
N LYS A 155 -64.08 18.33 76.90
CA LYS A 155 -63.78 17.50 78.08
C LYS A 155 -64.17 16.05 77.80
N SER A 156 -63.15 15.17 77.81
CA SER A 156 -63.26 13.75 77.48
C SER A 156 -64.24 13.00 78.38
N PHE A 157 -65.17 12.33 77.69
CA PHE A 157 -66.24 11.44 78.16
C PHE A 157 -65.76 10.30 79.08
N TRP A 158 -64.47 9.96 79.07
CA TRP A 158 -63.90 8.82 79.80
C TRP A 158 -63.70 9.05 81.31
N SER A 159 -63.77 10.31 81.78
CA SER A 159 -63.62 10.63 83.21
C SER A 159 -64.80 10.18 84.09
N LYS A 160 -65.92 9.75 83.49
CA LYS A 160 -67.13 9.29 84.20
C LYS A 160 -67.23 7.77 84.39
N ILE A 161 -66.41 6.96 83.73
CA ILE A 161 -66.61 5.49 83.72
C ILE A 161 -65.72 4.74 84.74
N PHE A 162 -64.68 5.38 85.31
CA PHE A 162 -63.71 4.70 86.17
C PHE A 162 -63.56 5.30 87.58
N ARG A 163 -64.66 5.72 88.23
CA ARG A 163 -64.65 5.99 89.68
C ARG A 163 -65.10 4.73 90.45
N LYS A 164 -64.15 4.09 91.12
CA LYS A 164 -64.40 3.28 92.32
C LYS A 164 -63.33 3.60 93.34
#